data_AF-A0A1Y1RH25-F1
#
_entry.id   AF-A0A1Y1RH25-F1
#
_cell.length_a   1.000
_cell.length_b   1.000
_cell.length_c   1.000
_cell.angle_alpha   90.00
_cell.angle_beta   90.00
_cell.angle_gamma   90.00
#
_symmetry.space_group_name_H-M   'P 1'
#
loop_
_entity.id
_entity.type
_entity.pdbx_description
1 polymer ?
#
loop_
_entity_poly.entity_id
_entity_poly.type
_entity_poly.pdbx_seq_one_letter_code
_entity_poly.pdbx_strand_id
1 'polypeptide(L)'
;MKLKRTRAHSVCQFMLIFFLIMSFSRPAPIFASNVSEGITAYYEKSYEKAIMLLNRAFEDDKISTSDRVKAYKFLVYAYYYQERPISAEDAARHLYILEPDFVSDEEDSDLTRFLSEIKKEMLNTIRVTSQPEGAEVYVDDQLVGRTPITVKDIDPGLHFFKFKKDHFQNMEKSLYIEPTTINRLEVNLENARSKKWIWYLVGPVILGSAVATGLAITGGKDSDKLPLLGEPPPPPD
;
A
#
# COMPACT_ATOMS: atom_id res chain seq x y z
N MET A 1 -17.88 26.45 83.32
CA MET A 1 -18.32 25.43 82.34
C MET A 1 -17.55 25.67 81.05
N LYS A 2 -16.66 24.75 80.66
CA LYS A 2 -15.74 24.87 79.52
C LYS A 2 -16.49 24.58 78.21
N LEU A 3 -16.41 25.47 77.23
CA LEU A 3 -16.69 25.15 75.83
C LEU A 3 -15.52 25.66 74.96
N LYS A 4 -14.69 24.70 74.54
CA LYS A 4 -13.63 24.87 73.55
C LYS A 4 -14.26 25.27 72.22
N ARG A 5 -13.90 26.42 71.68
CA ARG A 5 -14.19 26.78 70.28
C ARG A 5 -13.03 26.28 69.43
N THR A 6 -13.22 25.12 68.81
CA THR A 6 -12.25 24.45 67.93
C THR A 6 -12.19 25.12 66.57
N ARG A 7 -10.97 25.21 66.03
CA ARG A 7 -10.62 25.62 64.67
C ARG A 7 -11.54 24.97 63.63
N ALA A 8 -12.29 25.77 62.89
CA ALA A 8 -13.11 25.33 61.76
C ALA A 8 -12.97 26.27 60.56
N HIS A 9 -11.75 26.75 60.26
CA HIS A 9 -11.52 27.67 59.14
C HIS A 9 -10.43 27.27 58.12
N SER A 10 -9.79 26.10 58.26
CA SER A 10 -8.70 25.70 57.33
C SER A 10 -9.00 24.53 56.40
N VAL A 11 -10.17 23.90 56.46
CA VAL A 11 -10.45 22.71 55.61
C VAL A 11 -11.38 23.02 54.43
N CYS A 12 -12.19 24.09 54.51
CA CYS A 12 -13.13 24.43 53.44
C CYS A 12 -12.45 25.13 52.24
N GLN A 13 -11.35 25.84 52.45
CA GLN A 13 -10.68 26.59 51.38
C GLN A 13 -9.80 25.70 50.48
N PHE A 14 -9.44 24.49 50.92
CA PHE A 14 -8.71 23.52 50.10
C PHE A 14 -9.63 22.58 49.29
N MET A 15 -10.88 22.34 49.73
CA MET A 15 -11.85 21.55 48.94
C MET A 15 -12.45 22.32 47.75
N LEU A 16 -12.33 23.65 47.72
CA LEU A 16 -12.82 24.48 46.61
C LEU A 16 -11.79 24.72 45.50
N ILE A 17 -10.51 24.41 45.74
CA ILE A 17 -9.46 24.53 44.71
C ILE A 17 -9.19 23.18 44.01
N PHE A 18 -9.55 22.05 44.62
CA PHE A 18 -9.46 20.74 43.95
C PHE A 18 -10.62 20.48 42.97
N PHE A 19 -11.70 21.25 43.05
CA PHE A 19 -12.86 21.14 42.15
C PHE A 19 -12.83 22.09 40.94
N LEU A 20 -11.78 22.92 40.81
CA LEU A 20 -11.64 23.86 39.68
C LEU A 20 -10.42 23.56 38.78
N ILE A 21 -9.75 22.41 38.97
CA ILE A 21 -8.69 21.92 38.06
C ILE A 21 -9.06 20.56 37.45
N MET A 22 -10.17 19.94 37.85
CA MET A 22 -10.80 18.80 37.15
C MET A 22 -11.66 19.21 35.93
N SER A 23 -11.52 20.45 35.46
CA SER A 23 -12.11 20.92 34.20
C SER A 23 -11.06 21.07 33.08
N PHE A 24 -9.82 20.64 33.32
CA PHE A 24 -8.77 20.62 32.30
C PHE A 24 -8.98 19.44 31.35
N SER A 25 -9.39 19.77 30.12
CA SER A 25 -9.42 18.90 28.95
C SER A 25 -10.19 17.60 29.11
N ARG A 26 -11.53 17.67 28.98
CA ARG A 26 -12.16 16.61 28.18
C ARG A 26 -11.46 16.69 26.82
N PRO A 27 -10.67 15.69 26.37
CA PRO A 27 -10.27 15.69 24.97
C PRO A 27 -11.57 15.86 24.18
N ALA A 28 -11.58 16.78 23.21
CA ALA A 28 -12.68 16.86 22.26
C ALA A 28 -12.96 15.41 21.80
N PRO A 29 -14.23 14.97 21.71
CA PRO A 29 -14.51 13.63 21.25
C PRO A 29 -13.81 13.48 19.91
N ILE A 30 -12.74 12.69 19.88
CA ILE A 30 -12.21 12.16 18.65
C ILE A 30 -13.42 11.37 18.14
N PHE A 31 -14.11 11.87 17.11
CA PHE A 31 -15.14 11.08 16.45
C PHE A 31 -14.45 9.76 16.12
N ALA A 32 -14.84 8.69 16.82
CA ALA A 32 -14.15 7.42 16.68
C ALA A 32 -14.34 7.02 15.21
N SER A 33 -13.23 6.75 14.53
CA SER A 33 -13.33 6.34 13.13
C SER A 33 -14.17 5.07 13.05
N ASN A 34 -14.87 4.88 11.93
CA ASN A 34 -15.61 3.64 11.65
C ASN A 34 -14.74 2.39 11.90
N VAL A 35 -13.43 2.48 11.63
CA VAL A 35 -12.44 1.44 11.97
C VAL A 35 -12.35 1.22 13.48
N SER A 36 -12.10 2.27 14.27
CA SER A 36 -11.98 2.16 15.73
C SER A 36 -13.25 1.62 16.39
N GLU A 37 -14.42 2.12 15.98
CA GLU A 37 -15.71 1.63 16.48
C GLU A 37 -15.99 0.18 16.06
N GLY A 38 -15.64 -0.17 14.82
CA GLY A 38 -15.78 -1.54 14.31
C GLY A 38 -14.90 -2.54 15.06
N ILE A 39 -13.65 -2.17 15.35
CA ILE A 39 -12.73 -2.97 16.18
C ILE A 39 -13.29 -3.14 17.60
N THR A 40 -13.81 -2.05 18.18
CA THR A 40 -14.44 -2.12 19.50
C THR A 40 -15.62 -3.10 19.49
N ALA A 41 -16.49 -3.02 18.48
CA ALA A 41 -17.63 -3.92 18.33
C ALA A 41 -17.21 -5.38 18.16
N TYR A 42 -16.08 -5.65 17.49
CA TYR A 42 -15.53 -7.00 17.36
C TYR A 42 -15.16 -7.59 18.73
N TYR A 43 -14.43 -6.85 19.56
CA TYR A 43 -14.06 -7.31 20.92
C TYR A 43 -15.26 -7.43 21.85
N GLU A 44 -16.32 -6.66 21.62
CA GLU A 44 -17.63 -6.82 22.28
C GLU A 44 -18.43 -8.04 21.77
N LYS A 45 -17.88 -8.83 20.84
CA LYS A 45 -18.53 -9.96 20.15
C LYS A 45 -19.77 -9.57 19.34
N SER A 46 -19.89 -8.29 18.99
CA SER A 46 -20.95 -7.77 18.13
C SER A 46 -20.51 -7.81 16.67
N TYR A 47 -20.31 -9.02 16.14
CA TYR A 47 -19.68 -9.22 14.82
C TYR A 47 -20.43 -8.55 13.67
N GLU A 48 -21.75 -8.59 13.62
CA GLU A 48 -22.52 -7.88 12.57
C GLU A 48 -22.31 -6.35 12.64
N LYS A 49 -22.25 -5.79 13.85
CA LYS A 49 -21.98 -4.36 14.03
C LYS A 49 -20.55 -4.03 13.61
N ALA A 50 -19.58 -4.89 13.95
CA ALA A 50 -18.20 -4.76 13.50
C ALA A 50 -18.12 -4.78 11.97
N ILE A 51 -18.72 -5.78 11.32
CA ILE A 51 -18.78 -5.91 9.86
C ILE A 51 -19.37 -4.65 9.21
N MET A 52 -20.51 -4.17 9.71
CA MET A 52 -21.16 -2.97 9.20
C MET A 52 -20.24 -1.74 9.29
N LEU A 53 -19.65 -1.50 10.47
CA LEU A 53 -18.79 -0.33 10.71
C LEU A 53 -17.51 -0.40 9.90
N LEU A 54 -16.85 -1.57 9.86
CA LEU A 54 -15.59 -1.74 9.11
C LEU A 54 -15.80 -1.60 7.61
N ASN A 55 -16.89 -2.12 7.04
CA ASN A 55 -17.22 -1.89 5.62
C ASN A 55 -17.49 -0.40 5.35
N ARG A 56 -18.19 0.28 6.26
CA ARG A 56 -18.45 1.73 6.15
C ARG A 56 -17.16 2.55 6.17
N ALA A 57 -16.10 2.06 6.80
CA ALA A 57 -14.82 2.75 6.81
C ALA A 57 -14.24 2.93 5.40
N PHE A 58 -14.55 2.04 4.46
CA PHE A 58 -14.09 2.15 3.08
C PHE A 58 -14.86 3.16 2.23
N GLU A 59 -15.98 3.71 2.73
CA GLU A 59 -16.71 4.81 2.09
C GLU A 59 -15.95 6.15 2.19
N ASP A 60 -14.98 6.26 3.10
CA ASP A 60 -14.12 7.43 3.22
C ASP A 60 -12.93 7.34 2.25
N ASP A 61 -12.94 8.20 1.23
CA ASP A 61 -11.84 8.30 0.25
C ASP A 61 -10.48 8.61 0.91
N LYS A 62 -10.46 9.15 2.14
CA LYS A 62 -9.24 9.53 2.87
C LYS A 62 -8.78 8.49 3.89
N ILE A 63 -9.42 7.32 3.98
CA ILE A 63 -8.99 6.26 4.89
C ILE A 63 -7.53 5.88 4.63
N SER A 64 -6.72 5.92 5.70
CA SER A 64 -5.30 5.62 5.62
C SER A 64 -5.05 4.16 5.25
N THR A 65 -3.91 3.85 4.61
CA THR A 65 -3.53 2.46 4.31
C THR A 65 -3.47 1.59 5.57
N SER A 66 -2.95 2.15 6.68
CA SER A 66 -2.92 1.45 7.98
C SER A 66 -4.32 1.11 8.48
N ASP A 67 -5.29 2.01 8.33
CA ASP A 67 -6.66 1.74 8.74
C ASP A 67 -7.40 0.80 7.79
N ARG A 68 -7.07 0.80 6.49
CA ARG A 68 -7.55 -0.22 5.54
C ARG A 68 -7.07 -1.61 5.94
N VAL A 69 -5.78 -1.76 6.27
CA VAL A 69 -5.20 -3.02 6.75
C VAL A 69 -5.92 -3.50 8.00
N LYS A 70 -6.10 -2.64 9.00
CA LYS A 70 -6.88 -2.98 10.21
C LYS A 70 -8.32 -3.38 9.87
N ALA A 71 -9.00 -2.62 9.01
CA ALA A 71 -10.38 -2.90 8.66
C ALA A 71 -10.53 -4.27 7.99
N TYR A 72 -9.67 -4.60 7.02
CA TYR A 72 -9.68 -5.92 6.40
C TYR A 72 -9.33 -7.03 7.40
N LYS A 73 -8.29 -6.85 8.23
CA LYS A 73 -7.92 -7.81 9.28
C LYS A 73 -9.13 -8.16 10.17
N PHE A 74 -9.81 -7.16 10.71
CA PHE A 74 -10.96 -7.41 11.60
C PHE A 74 -12.22 -7.87 10.84
N LEU A 75 -12.37 -7.55 9.55
CA LEU A 75 -13.42 -8.13 8.71
C LEU A 75 -13.20 -9.62 8.48
N VAL A 76 -11.96 -10.05 8.22
CA VAL A 76 -11.63 -11.49 8.12
C VAL A 76 -12.07 -12.20 9.39
N TYR A 77 -11.65 -11.69 10.55
CA TYR A 77 -11.96 -12.31 11.83
C TYR A 77 -13.48 -12.34 12.09
N ALA A 78 -14.17 -11.22 11.89
CA ALA A 78 -15.60 -11.13 12.11
C ALA A 78 -16.41 -12.04 11.16
N TYR A 79 -16.03 -12.13 9.88
CA TYR A 79 -16.68 -13.05 8.94
C TYR A 79 -16.39 -14.51 9.27
N TYR A 80 -15.16 -14.83 9.68
CA TYR A 80 -14.77 -16.17 10.09
C TYR A 80 -15.63 -16.67 11.27
N TYR A 81 -15.72 -15.89 12.35
CA TYR A 81 -16.54 -16.25 13.53
C TYR A 81 -18.04 -16.23 13.27
N GLN A 82 -18.50 -15.58 12.21
CA GLN A 82 -19.89 -15.62 11.74
C GLN A 82 -20.15 -16.75 10.72
N GLU A 83 -19.19 -17.66 10.52
CA GLU A 83 -19.27 -18.78 9.57
C GLU A 83 -19.57 -18.32 8.14
N ARG A 84 -18.99 -17.18 7.73
CA ARG A 84 -19.08 -16.59 6.38
C ARG A 84 -17.74 -16.74 5.64
N PRO A 85 -17.32 -17.95 5.24
CA PRO A 85 -15.96 -18.21 4.73
C PRO A 85 -15.65 -17.45 3.43
N ILE A 86 -16.61 -17.31 2.52
CA ILE A 86 -16.41 -16.59 1.25
C ILE A 86 -16.07 -15.11 1.52
N SER A 87 -16.83 -14.46 2.40
CA SER A 87 -16.57 -13.07 2.77
C SER A 87 -15.26 -12.89 3.55
N ALA A 88 -14.92 -13.87 4.39
CA ALA A 88 -13.64 -13.89 5.10
C ALA A 88 -12.46 -14.03 4.12
N GLU A 89 -12.59 -14.92 3.13
CA GLU A 89 -11.60 -15.13 2.08
C GLU A 89 -11.41 -13.86 1.23
N ASP A 90 -12.48 -13.23 0.79
CA ASP A 90 -12.41 -11.97 0.03
C ASP A 90 -11.70 -10.87 0.82
N ALA A 91 -12.03 -10.72 2.11
CA ALA A 91 -11.34 -9.77 2.99
C ALA A 91 -9.86 -10.12 3.19
N ALA A 92 -9.52 -11.41 3.29
CA ALA A 92 -8.15 -11.88 3.48
C ALA A 92 -7.30 -11.63 2.23
N ARG A 93 -7.87 -11.79 1.03
CA ARG A 93 -7.20 -11.45 -0.23
C ARG A 93 -6.83 -9.97 -0.28
N HIS A 94 -7.75 -9.09 0.11
CA HIS A 94 -7.45 -7.66 0.20
C HIS A 94 -6.39 -7.35 1.27
N LEU A 95 -6.43 -8.05 2.41
CA LEU A 95 -5.41 -7.92 3.44
C LEU A 95 -4.01 -8.28 2.91
N TYR A 96 -3.86 -9.44 2.26
CA TYR A 96 -2.56 -9.87 1.73
C TYR A 96 -2.02 -9.00 0.58
N ILE A 97 -2.90 -8.33 -0.18
CA ILE A 97 -2.46 -7.33 -1.16
C ILE A 97 -1.86 -6.09 -0.48
N LEU A 98 -2.40 -5.69 0.66
CA LEU A 98 -1.94 -4.51 1.41
C LEU A 98 -0.75 -4.81 2.33
N GLU A 99 -0.72 -6.02 2.88
CA GLU A 99 0.29 -6.51 3.82
C GLU A 99 0.64 -7.98 3.52
N PRO A 100 1.50 -8.25 2.52
CA PRO A 100 1.84 -9.62 2.10
C PRO A 100 2.42 -10.48 3.21
N ASP A 101 3.21 -9.86 4.10
CA ASP A 101 3.86 -10.53 5.25
C ASP A 101 2.94 -10.65 6.48
N PHE A 102 1.63 -10.40 6.33
CA PHE A 102 0.69 -10.48 7.43
C PHE A 102 0.74 -11.85 8.13
N VAL A 103 0.87 -11.81 9.45
CA VAL A 103 0.76 -12.95 10.36
C VAL A 103 -0.32 -12.62 11.39
N SER A 104 -1.29 -13.53 11.53
CA SER A 104 -2.37 -13.34 12.51
C SER A 104 -1.83 -13.38 13.94
N ASP A 105 -2.40 -12.51 14.77
CA ASP A 105 -2.18 -12.42 16.21
C ASP A 105 -3.25 -13.16 17.04
N GLU A 106 -4.23 -13.80 16.38
CA GLU A 106 -5.26 -14.61 17.04
C GLU A 106 -4.68 -15.98 17.45
N GLU A 107 -5.06 -16.47 18.63
CA GLU A 107 -4.62 -17.78 19.14
C GLU A 107 -5.39 -18.97 18.55
N ASP A 108 -6.35 -18.70 17.65
CA ASP A 108 -7.15 -19.71 16.98
C ASP A 108 -6.35 -20.40 15.86
N SER A 109 -6.04 -21.68 16.08
CA SER A 109 -5.27 -22.49 15.14
C SER A 109 -6.00 -22.76 13.83
N ASP A 110 -7.34 -22.80 13.84
CA ASP A 110 -8.15 -23.09 12.66
C ASP A 110 -8.27 -21.83 11.79
N LEU A 111 -8.42 -20.66 12.40
CA LEU A 111 -8.31 -19.36 11.70
C LEU A 111 -6.92 -19.19 11.07
N THR A 112 -5.87 -19.53 11.83
CA THR A 112 -4.49 -19.45 11.32
C THR A 112 -4.30 -20.38 10.11
N ARG A 113 -4.84 -21.60 10.17
CA ARG A 113 -4.80 -22.55 9.05
C ARG A 113 -5.55 -22.00 7.84
N PHE A 114 -6.77 -21.50 8.04
CA PHE A 114 -7.60 -20.89 7.00
C PHE A 114 -6.86 -19.76 6.27
N LEU A 115 -6.26 -18.84 7.00
CA LEU A 115 -5.45 -17.75 6.45
C LEU A 115 -4.24 -18.26 5.66
N SER A 116 -3.54 -19.27 6.19
CA SER A 116 -2.37 -19.86 5.52
C SER A 116 -2.71 -20.54 4.19
N GLU A 117 -3.88 -21.17 4.10
CA GLU A 117 -4.39 -21.81 2.88
C GLU A 117 -4.65 -20.74 1.81
N ILE A 118 -5.34 -19.65 2.18
CA ILE A 118 -5.60 -18.52 1.27
C ILE A 118 -4.29 -17.90 0.78
N LYS A 119 -3.34 -17.62 1.68
CA LYS A 119 -2.04 -17.04 1.29
C LYS A 119 -1.33 -17.93 0.27
N LYS A 120 -1.33 -19.24 0.49
CA LYS A 120 -0.69 -20.20 -0.42
C LYS A 120 -1.35 -20.22 -1.80
N GLU A 121 -2.68 -20.10 -1.88
CA GLU A 121 -3.41 -20.03 -3.14
C GLU A 121 -3.15 -18.73 -3.92
N MET A 122 -2.75 -17.66 -3.23
CA MET A 122 -2.41 -16.38 -3.85
C MET A 122 -0.99 -16.31 -4.42
N LEU A 123 -0.14 -17.31 -4.15
CA LEU A 123 1.23 -17.35 -4.66
C LEU A 123 1.27 -17.51 -6.17
N ASN A 124 2.15 -16.76 -6.82
CA ASN A 124 2.31 -16.75 -8.26
C ASN A 124 3.66 -17.34 -8.70
N THR A 125 3.75 -17.67 -9.99
CA THR A 125 5.00 -18.04 -10.66
C THR A 125 5.19 -17.15 -11.87
N ILE A 126 6.35 -16.51 -11.97
CA ILE A 126 6.69 -15.56 -13.03
C ILE A 126 7.87 -16.05 -13.83
N ARG A 127 7.69 -16.13 -15.16
CA ARG A 127 8.80 -16.35 -16.08
C ARG A 127 9.36 -15.00 -16.52
N VAL A 128 10.63 -14.79 -16.22
CA VAL A 128 11.37 -13.56 -16.52
C VAL A 128 12.43 -13.84 -17.57
N THR A 129 12.40 -13.09 -18.67
CA THR A 129 13.36 -13.19 -19.78
C THR A 129 13.93 -11.82 -20.13
N SER A 130 15.17 -11.80 -20.63
CA SER A 130 15.77 -10.58 -21.16
C SER A 130 16.46 -10.82 -22.49
N GLN A 131 16.58 -9.75 -23.27
CA GLN A 131 17.43 -9.72 -24.45
C GLN A 131 18.50 -8.62 -24.26
N PRO A 132 19.80 -8.97 -24.29
CA PRO A 132 20.35 -10.34 -24.31
C PRO A 132 20.08 -11.12 -23.01
N GLU A 133 20.13 -12.45 -23.09
CA GLU A 133 20.00 -13.35 -21.92
C GLU A 133 21.19 -13.23 -20.96
N GLY A 134 21.05 -13.76 -19.74
CA GLY A 134 22.09 -13.75 -18.72
C GLY A 134 22.22 -12.41 -18.00
N ALA A 135 21.13 -11.65 -17.89
CA ALA A 135 21.05 -10.47 -17.03
C ALA A 135 20.70 -10.90 -15.61
N GLU A 136 21.36 -10.33 -14.61
CA GLU A 136 21.01 -10.48 -13.20
C GLU A 136 19.65 -9.85 -12.94
N VAL A 137 18.78 -10.58 -12.25
CA VAL A 137 17.43 -10.16 -11.91
C VAL A 137 17.37 -10.01 -10.40
N TYR A 138 16.94 -8.83 -9.96
CA TYR A 138 16.60 -8.53 -8.59
C TYR A 138 15.09 -8.29 -8.50
N VAL A 139 14.45 -8.80 -7.45
CA VAL A 139 13.05 -8.54 -7.12
C VAL A 139 13.05 -7.93 -5.72
N ASP A 140 12.49 -6.73 -5.57
CA ASP A 140 12.47 -5.98 -4.31
C ASP A 140 13.87 -5.89 -3.66
N ASP A 141 14.85 -5.53 -4.50
CA ASP A 141 16.28 -5.43 -4.18
C ASP A 141 17.01 -6.71 -3.77
N GLN A 142 16.33 -7.87 -3.77
CA GLN A 142 16.95 -9.18 -3.57
C GLN A 142 17.34 -9.84 -4.90
N LEU A 143 18.58 -10.29 -5.03
CA LEU A 143 19.04 -11.04 -6.21
C LEU A 143 18.33 -12.41 -6.26
N VAL A 144 17.54 -12.65 -7.31
CA VAL A 144 16.84 -13.93 -7.51
C VAL A 144 17.54 -14.86 -8.51
N GLY A 145 18.43 -14.32 -9.36
CA GLY A 145 19.23 -15.12 -10.29
C GLY A 145 19.51 -14.40 -11.61
N ARG A 146 19.58 -15.13 -12.72
CA ARG A 146 19.87 -14.60 -14.06
C ARG A 146 18.86 -15.05 -15.11
N THR A 147 18.50 -14.18 -16.05
CA THR A 147 17.58 -14.51 -17.15
C THR A 147 18.17 -15.56 -18.11
N PRO A 148 17.33 -16.44 -18.69
CA PRO A 148 15.92 -16.66 -18.37
C PRO A 148 15.75 -17.37 -17.01
N ILE A 149 14.81 -16.89 -16.19
CA ILE A 149 14.53 -17.45 -14.85
C ILE A 149 13.03 -17.59 -14.60
N THR A 150 12.66 -18.59 -13.81
CA THR A 150 11.30 -18.74 -13.27
C THR A 150 11.34 -18.45 -11.78
N VAL A 151 10.74 -17.34 -11.37
CA VAL A 151 10.58 -16.95 -9.96
C VAL A 151 9.29 -17.57 -9.45
N LYS A 152 9.36 -18.36 -8.38
CA LYS A 152 8.21 -19.02 -7.77
C LYS A 152 7.85 -18.34 -6.45
N ASP A 153 6.66 -18.64 -5.95
CA ASP A 153 6.18 -18.23 -4.63
C ASP A 153 6.25 -16.73 -4.44
N ILE A 154 5.93 -15.97 -5.50
CA ILE A 154 5.85 -14.51 -5.42
C ILE A 154 4.46 -14.10 -4.94
N ASP A 155 4.44 -13.25 -3.92
CA ASP A 155 3.20 -12.71 -3.37
C ASP A 155 2.47 -11.83 -4.41
N PRO A 156 1.14 -11.66 -4.27
CA PRO A 156 0.40 -10.68 -5.05
C PRO A 156 0.75 -9.25 -4.60
N GLY A 157 0.63 -8.30 -5.51
CA GLY A 157 0.91 -6.89 -5.24
C GLY A 157 1.99 -6.29 -6.13
N LEU A 158 2.49 -5.12 -5.74
CA LEU A 158 3.48 -4.38 -6.53
C LEU A 158 4.90 -4.84 -6.22
N HIS A 159 5.60 -5.34 -7.23
CA HIS A 159 7.01 -5.74 -7.11
C HIS A 159 7.92 -4.92 -8.03
N PHE A 160 9.13 -4.63 -7.56
CA PHE A 160 10.15 -3.91 -8.32
C PHE A 160 11.20 -4.87 -8.87
N PHE A 161 11.23 -5.02 -10.20
CA PHE A 161 12.22 -5.82 -10.90
C PHE A 161 13.37 -4.93 -11.38
N LYS A 162 14.61 -5.32 -11.06
CA LYS A 162 15.82 -4.64 -11.51
C LYS A 162 16.71 -5.63 -12.26
N PHE A 163 17.14 -5.19 -13.44
CA PHE A 163 17.94 -5.98 -14.36
C PHE A 163 19.33 -5.36 -14.50
N LYS A 164 20.38 -6.16 -14.30
CA LYS A 164 21.77 -5.73 -14.48
C LYS A 164 22.51 -6.68 -15.40
N LYS A 165 23.28 -6.12 -16.33
CA LYS A 165 24.17 -6.89 -17.19
C LYS A 165 25.36 -6.04 -17.56
N ASP A 166 26.55 -6.64 -17.56
CA ASP A 166 27.79 -5.95 -17.91
C ASP A 166 27.68 -5.26 -19.27
N HIS A 167 28.06 -3.98 -19.31
CA HIS A 167 28.01 -3.10 -20.48
C HIS A 167 26.60 -2.68 -20.97
N PHE A 168 25.54 -3.08 -20.27
CA PHE A 168 24.17 -2.62 -20.49
C PHE A 168 23.75 -1.62 -19.40
N GLN A 169 22.75 -0.79 -19.71
CA GLN A 169 22.14 0.08 -18.72
C GLN A 169 21.32 -0.77 -17.74
N ASN A 170 21.39 -0.42 -16.46
CA ASN A 170 20.47 -0.99 -15.48
C ASN A 170 19.05 -0.60 -15.86
N MET A 171 18.14 -1.55 -15.80
CA MET A 171 16.73 -1.32 -16.08
C MET A 171 15.91 -1.68 -14.86
N GLU A 172 14.96 -0.82 -14.52
CA GLU A 172 13.99 -1.05 -13.46
C GLU A 172 12.58 -1.07 -14.05
N LYS A 173 11.75 -1.99 -13.57
CA LYS A 173 10.37 -2.15 -14.00
C LYS A 173 9.52 -2.59 -12.81
N SER A 174 8.45 -1.85 -12.53
CA SER A 174 7.44 -2.30 -11.59
C SER A 174 6.42 -3.19 -12.30
N LEU A 175 5.98 -4.24 -11.62
CA LEU A 175 4.92 -5.13 -12.08
C LEU A 175 3.94 -5.36 -10.94
N TYR A 176 2.66 -5.09 -11.19
CA TYR A 176 1.60 -5.52 -10.29
C TYR A 176 1.23 -6.96 -10.62
N ILE A 177 1.41 -7.84 -9.63
CA ILE A 177 1.14 -9.27 -9.73
C ILE A 177 -0.28 -9.48 -9.23
N GLU A 178 -1.18 -9.81 -10.17
CA GLU A 178 -2.52 -10.23 -9.82
C GLU A 178 -2.50 -11.65 -9.21
N PRO A 179 -3.38 -11.95 -8.24
CA PRO A 179 -3.53 -13.30 -7.73
C PRO A 179 -3.87 -14.29 -8.87
N THR A 180 -3.24 -15.46 -8.87
CA THR A 180 -3.59 -16.64 -9.70
C THR A 180 -3.40 -16.54 -11.23
N THR A 181 -2.72 -15.52 -11.76
CA THR A 181 -2.43 -15.43 -13.20
C THR A 181 -0.98 -15.82 -13.52
N ILE A 182 -0.76 -16.61 -14.59
CA ILE A 182 0.59 -16.90 -15.11
C ILE A 182 1.16 -15.61 -15.71
N ASN A 183 1.93 -14.87 -14.93
CA ASN A 183 2.55 -13.63 -15.36
C ASN A 183 3.85 -13.90 -16.12
N ARG A 184 4.04 -13.23 -17.26
CA ARG A 184 5.28 -13.27 -18.07
C ARG A 184 5.87 -11.88 -18.17
N LEU A 185 7.15 -11.76 -17.86
CA LEU A 185 7.88 -10.50 -17.92
C LEU A 185 9.03 -10.61 -18.92
N GLU A 186 8.91 -9.90 -20.03
CA GLU A 186 9.98 -9.75 -21.03
C GLU A 186 10.53 -8.32 -21.01
N VAL A 187 11.85 -8.21 -21.11
CA VAL A 187 12.59 -6.95 -21.05
C VAL A 187 13.70 -6.92 -22.10
N ASN A 188 13.90 -5.78 -22.74
CA ASN A 188 14.98 -5.56 -23.71
C ASN A 188 15.96 -4.54 -23.12
N LEU A 189 17.24 -4.89 -23.02
CA LEU A 189 18.25 -4.06 -22.36
C LEU A 189 18.99 -3.17 -23.37
N GLU A 190 19.08 -1.88 -23.06
CA GLU A 190 19.82 -0.93 -23.88
C GLU A 190 21.32 -0.92 -23.54
N ASN A 191 22.18 -0.88 -24.57
CA ASN A 191 23.62 -0.74 -24.39
C ASN A 191 23.97 0.58 -23.69
N ALA A 192 24.89 0.53 -22.72
CA ALA A 192 25.31 1.72 -21.96
C ALA A 192 26.08 2.75 -22.81
N ARG A 193 26.73 2.33 -23.91
CA ARG A 193 27.45 3.25 -24.83
C ARG A 193 26.55 4.11 -25.72
N SER A 194 25.27 3.75 -25.87
CA SER A 194 24.32 4.42 -26.78
C SER A 194 24.05 5.89 -26.41
N LYS A 195 24.36 6.33 -25.18
CA LYS A 195 23.97 7.66 -24.66
C LYS A 195 25.06 8.74 -24.67
N LYS A 196 26.23 8.54 -25.32
CA LYS A 196 27.24 9.62 -25.39
C LYS A 196 26.87 10.75 -26.37
N TRP A 197 25.97 10.52 -27.32
CA TRP A 197 25.58 11.53 -28.32
C TRP A 197 24.30 12.29 -27.94
N ILE A 198 23.35 11.65 -27.24
CA ILE A 198 22.04 12.25 -26.88
C ILE A 198 22.20 13.39 -25.86
N TRP A 199 23.21 13.31 -24.97
CA TRP A 199 23.53 14.36 -23.99
C TRP A 199 23.93 15.71 -24.60
N TYR A 200 24.31 15.75 -25.89
CA TYR A 200 24.59 17.00 -26.61
C TYR A 200 23.37 17.62 -27.29
N LEU A 201 22.27 16.89 -27.49
CA LEU A 201 21.10 17.36 -28.23
C LEU A 201 19.99 17.96 -27.35
N VAL A 202 19.91 17.59 -26.07
CA VAL A 202 18.86 18.07 -25.17
C VAL A 202 19.49 18.57 -23.88
N GLY A 203 19.85 19.87 -23.85
CA GLY A 203 20.26 20.54 -22.61
C GLY A 203 19.18 20.44 -21.51
N PRO A 204 19.49 20.76 -20.25
CA PRO A 204 18.56 20.57 -19.15
C PRO A 204 17.37 21.52 -19.29
N VAL A 205 16.20 21.01 -19.69
CA VAL A 205 14.93 21.70 -19.48
C VAL A 205 14.50 21.40 -18.05
N ILE A 206 14.82 22.32 -17.14
CA ILE A 206 14.19 22.37 -15.82
C ILE A 206 12.89 23.17 -15.96
N LEU A 207 11.75 22.48 -15.97
CA LEU A 207 10.45 23.01 -15.55
C LEU A 207 9.67 21.81 -15.01
N GLY A 208 9.37 21.72 -13.72
CA GLY A 208 8.42 22.61 -13.07
C GLY A 208 7.06 21.92 -13.04
N SER A 209 6.73 21.34 -11.89
CA SER A 209 5.44 20.72 -11.52
C SER A 209 4.19 21.22 -12.24
N ALA A 210 3.32 20.30 -12.71
CA ALA A 210 1.86 20.41 -12.58
C ALA A 210 1.15 19.11 -13.02
N VAL A 211 0.28 18.61 -12.16
CA VAL A 211 -0.75 17.61 -12.44
C VAL A 211 -1.91 18.31 -13.16
N ALA A 212 -2.44 17.77 -14.26
CA ALA A 212 -3.85 17.98 -14.65
C ALA A 212 -4.29 16.99 -15.74
N THR A 213 -5.19 16.11 -15.33
CA THR A 213 -6.15 15.32 -16.10
C THR A 213 -6.97 16.17 -17.08
N GLY A 214 -7.37 15.62 -18.24
CA GLY A 214 -8.50 16.22 -18.97
C GLY A 214 -8.67 15.85 -20.44
N LEU A 215 -9.56 14.88 -20.68
CA LEU A 215 -10.64 14.92 -21.68
C LEU A 215 -10.27 14.96 -23.18
N ALA A 216 -10.42 13.81 -23.84
CA ALA A 216 -10.65 13.73 -25.27
C ALA A 216 -12.09 14.19 -25.59
N ILE A 217 -12.23 15.39 -26.16
CA ILE A 217 -13.44 15.83 -26.88
C ILE A 217 -13.07 15.97 -28.36
N THR A 218 -13.99 15.48 -29.18
CA THR A 218 -13.92 15.31 -30.64
C THR A 218 -13.77 16.60 -31.44
N GLY A 219 -12.98 16.52 -32.52
CA GLY A 219 -13.32 17.11 -33.83
C GLY A 219 -12.83 18.54 -34.15
N GLY A 220 -12.03 18.65 -35.23
CA GLY A 220 -12.04 19.84 -36.10
C GLY A 220 -10.70 20.57 -36.33
N LYS A 221 -10.04 20.22 -37.45
CA LYS A 221 -9.51 21.11 -38.52
C LYS A 221 -8.44 22.19 -38.20
N ASP A 222 -7.26 22.01 -38.80
CA ASP A 222 -6.19 22.97 -39.26
C ASP A 222 -5.81 24.14 -38.33
N SER A 223 -4.56 24.45 -37.98
CA SER A 223 -3.28 24.52 -38.70
C SER A 223 -2.17 24.71 -37.61
N ASP A 224 -0.86 24.43 -37.75
CA ASP A 224 0.13 24.93 -38.69
C ASP A 224 1.47 24.18 -38.49
N LYS A 225 2.27 24.23 -39.56
CA LYS A 225 3.54 23.54 -39.82
C LYS A 225 4.61 23.69 -38.72
N LEU A 226 5.15 22.57 -38.22
CA LEU A 226 6.52 22.53 -37.68
C LEU A 226 7.53 22.34 -38.83
N PRO A 227 8.70 23.01 -38.80
CA PRO A 227 9.70 22.88 -39.85
C PRO A 227 10.23 21.44 -39.89
N LEU A 228 10.27 20.86 -41.10
CA LEU A 228 10.95 19.60 -41.34
C LEU A 228 12.42 19.78 -40.96
N LEU A 229 12.86 19.14 -39.87
CA LEU A 229 14.27 18.98 -39.58
C LEU A 229 14.90 18.27 -40.79
N GLY A 230 15.91 18.92 -41.39
CA GLY A 230 16.70 18.31 -42.47
C GLY A 230 17.29 16.97 -42.02
N GLU A 231 17.51 16.09 -42.99
CA GLU A 231 18.04 14.75 -42.72
C GLU A 231 19.36 14.82 -41.92
N PRO A 232 19.53 13.97 -40.89
CA PRO A 232 20.69 14.02 -40.03
C PRO A 232 21.97 13.66 -40.81
N PRO A 233 23.12 14.25 -40.46
CA PRO A 233 24.39 13.94 -41.12
C PRO A 233 24.76 12.45 -40.88
N PRO A 234 25.43 11.81 -41.86
CA PRO A 234 25.83 10.41 -41.72
C PRO A 234 26.82 10.22 -40.56
N PRO A 235 26.81 9.04 -39.91
CA PRO A 235 27.70 8.76 -38.79
C PRO A 235 29.18 8.83 -39.23
N PRO A 236 30.10 9.27 -38.35
CA PRO A 236 31.52 9.29 -38.67
C PRO A 236 32.09 7.88 -38.76
N ASP A 237 33.05 7.68 -39.68
CA ASP A 237 33.80 6.43 -39.89
C ASP A 237 34.56 5.96 -38.64
#